data_AF-K0IJ77-F1
#
_entry.id   AF-K0IJ77-F1
#
_cell.length_a   1.000
_cell.length_b   1.000
_cell.length_c   1.000
_cell.angle_alpha   90.00
_cell.angle_beta   90.00
_cell.angle_gamma   90.00
#
_symmetry.space_group_name_H-M   'P 1'
#
loop_
_entity.id
_entity.type
_entity.pdbx_description
1 polymer ?
#
loop_
_entity_poly.entity_id
_entity_poly.type
_entity_poly.pdbx_seq_one_letter_code
_entity_poly.pdbx_strand_id
1 'polypeptide(L)'
;MVNASLSNVSECLKFWKSLGMLEDQDGKSKPSQTLTAIVQKMEWGSDDDGWKLFRDAIGSSWFVSSLAVAFRLKKSLSEDEILNTLGLTSKLPDREKVEKPLKNLIQLLNISKILIPGDDGRYTLNPDIASRQSTGTNMVVDDSKQMAQVRIGGDTYVVEVEALRDFVKANGKTVDTNVNSVGG
;
A
#
# COMPACT_ATOMS: atom_id res chain seq x y z
N MET A 1 26.95 -12.57 8.52
CA MET A 1 26.34 -12.08 9.77
C MET A 1 25.85 -10.66 9.48
N VAL A 2 24.54 -10.43 9.38
CA VAL A 2 24.00 -9.09 9.06
C VAL A 2 23.87 -8.31 10.37
N ASN A 3 24.75 -7.34 10.59
CA ASN A 3 24.64 -6.42 11.73
C ASN A 3 23.52 -5.41 11.43
N ALA A 4 22.35 -5.61 12.02
CA ALA A 4 21.29 -4.61 12.04
C ALA A 4 21.65 -3.53 13.10
N SER A 5 21.67 -2.26 12.72
CA SER A 5 21.81 -1.18 13.70
C SER A 5 20.59 -1.13 14.63
N LEU A 6 20.77 -0.69 15.87
CA LEU A 6 19.69 -0.56 16.87
C LEU A 6 18.53 0.31 16.36
N SER A 7 18.82 1.33 15.54
CA SER A 7 17.80 2.16 14.88
C SER A 7 16.94 1.35 13.92
N ASN A 8 17.55 0.48 13.11
CA ASN A 8 16.85 -0.33 12.11
C ASN A 8 15.97 -1.39 12.80
N VAL A 9 16.42 -1.95 13.91
CA VAL A 9 15.62 -2.89 14.71
C VAL A 9 14.40 -2.17 15.32
N SER A 10 14.58 -0.98 15.89
CA SER A 10 13.49 -0.20 16.47
C SER A 10 12.42 0.19 15.44
N GLU A 11 12.82 0.66 14.25
CA GLU A 11 11.89 1.01 13.18
C GLU A 11 11.17 -0.22 12.60
N CYS A 12 11.86 -1.35 12.45
CA CYS A 12 11.22 -2.62 12.08
C CYS A 12 10.18 -3.06 13.12
N LEU A 13 10.48 -2.94 14.41
CA LEU A 13 9.53 -3.28 15.48
C LEU A 13 8.30 -2.36 15.42
N LYS A 14 8.50 -1.05 15.24
CA LYS A 14 7.39 -0.09 15.07
C LYS A 14 6.52 -0.45 13.86
N PHE A 15 7.15 -0.82 12.74
CA PHE A 15 6.42 -1.25 11.56
C PHE A 15 5.54 -2.47 11.85
N TRP A 16 6.10 -3.54 12.42
CA TRP A 16 5.32 -4.75 12.72
C TRP A 16 4.25 -4.54 13.80
N LYS A 17 4.50 -3.67 14.78
CA LYS A 17 3.48 -3.21 15.73
C LYS A 17 2.35 -2.45 15.04
N SER A 18 2.67 -1.57 14.09
CA SER A 18 1.66 -0.81 13.33
C SER A 18 0.74 -1.72 12.49
N LEU A 19 1.19 -2.93 12.18
CA LEU A 19 0.44 -3.97 11.49
C LEU A 19 -0.29 -4.93 12.45
N GLY A 20 -0.21 -4.73 13.77
CA GLY A 20 -0.79 -5.62 14.77
C GLY A 20 -0.12 -7.00 14.87
N MET A 21 1.11 -7.15 14.34
CA MET A 21 1.87 -8.41 14.40
C MET A 21 2.65 -8.55 15.70
N LEU A 22 2.97 -7.42 16.34
CA LEU A 22 3.67 -7.37 17.61
C LEU A 22 2.89 -6.50 18.59
N GLU A 23 2.99 -6.85 19.86
CA GLU A 23 2.39 -6.14 20.98
C GLU A 23 3.45 -5.76 22.01
N ASP A 24 3.19 -4.69 22.77
CA ASP A 24 4.02 -4.33 23.91
C ASP A 24 3.54 -5.04 25.17
N GLN A 25 4.42 -5.85 25.75
CA GLN A 25 4.19 -6.50 27.04
C GLN A 25 5.44 -6.34 27.90
N ASP A 26 5.29 -5.73 29.07
CA ASP A 26 6.37 -5.50 30.04
C ASP A 26 7.61 -4.77 29.45
N GLY A 27 7.36 -3.79 28.56
CA GLY A 27 8.43 -3.05 27.88
C GLY A 27 9.19 -3.84 26.82
N LYS A 28 8.71 -5.04 26.45
CA LYS A 28 9.27 -5.88 25.40
C LYS A 28 8.25 -6.09 24.29
N SER A 29 8.73 -6.20 23.05
CA SER A 29 7.90 -6.61 21.93
C SER A 29 7.68 -8.12 21.95
N LYS A 30 6.43 -8.56 21.90
CA LYS A 30 6.07 -9.98 21.79
C LYS A 30 5.16 -10.23 20.59
N PRO A 31 5.12 -11.46 20.05
CA PRO A 31 4.16 -11.84 19.04
C PRO A 31 2.72 -11.57 19.51
N SER A 32 1.90 -10.96 18.65
CA SER A 32 0.46 -10.87 18.88
C SER A 32 -0.21 -12.23 18.71
N GLN A 33 -1.45 -12.37 19.20
CA GLN A 33 -2.26 -13.56 18.93
C GLN A 33 -2.41 -13.83 17.43
N THR A 34 -2.54 -12.76 16.63
CA THR A 34 -2.60 -12.83 15.17
C THR A 34 -1.34 -13.46 14.59
N LEU A 35 -0.16 -12.98 14.99
CA LEU A 35 1.11 -13.54 14.52
C LEU A 35 1.29 -15.00 14.96
N THR A 36 0.90 -15.34 16.19
CA THR A 36 0.93 -16.72 16.68
C THR A 36 0.03 -17.64 15.84
N ALA A 37 -1.20 -17.20 15.52
CA ALA A 37 -2.13 -17.98 14.71
C ALA A 37 -1.62 -18.20 13.27
N ILE A 38 -1.00 -17.17 12.67
CA ILE A 38 -0.37 -17.26 11.34
C ILE A 38 0.74 -18.32 11.35
N VAL A 39 1.66 -18.24 12.32
CA VAL A 39 2.81 -19.15 12.41
C VAL A 39 2.34 -20.59 12.66
N GLN A 40 1.37 -20.80 13.56
CA GLN A 40 0.81 -22.13 13.81
C GLN A 40 0.22 -22.77 12.55
N LYS A 41 -0.49 -21.98 11.72
CA LYS A 41 -1.03 -22.47 10.45
C LYS A 41 0.06 -22.88 9.47
N MET A 42 1.12 -22.08 9.35
CA MET A 42 2.27 -22.40 8.50
C MET A 42 3.02 -23.65 9.00
N GLU A 43 3.25 -23.77 10.31
CA GLU A 43 3.94 -24.94 10.90
C GLU A 43 3.16 -26.25 10.74
N TRP A 44 1.81 -26.19 10.69
CA TRP A 44 0.96 -27.35 10.49
C TRP A 44 0.70 -27.68 9.02
N GLY A 45 1.44 -27.06 8.09
CA GLY A 45 1.33 -27.31 6.65
C GLY A 45 0.04 -26.75 6.03
N SER A 46 -0.64 -25.84 6.72
CA SER A 46 -1.81 -25.10 6.22
C SER A 46 -1.39 -23.71 5.73
N ASP A 47 -0.40 -23.65 4.83
CA ASP A 47 0.24 -22.42 4.38
C ASP A 47 -0.76 -21.41 3.79
N ASP A 48 -1.73 -21.87 3.01
CA ASP A 48 -2.75 -21.02 2.41
C ASP A 48 -3.62 -20.32 3.46
N ASP A 49 -3.99 -21.03 4.53
CA ASP A 49 -4.70 -20.47 5.68
C ASP A 49 -3.83 -19.46 6.44
N GLY A 50 -2.54 -19.77 6.64
CA GLY A 50 -1.59 -18.88 7.28
C GLY A 50 -1.41 -17.58 6.49
N TRP A 51 -1.25 -17.68 5.18
CA TRP A 51 -1.17 -16.53 4.28
C TRP A 51 -2.49 -15.76 4.20
N LYS A 52 -3.63 -16.44 4.29
CA LYS A 52 -4.93 -15.77 4.38
C LYS A 52 -5.03 -14.93 5.66
N LEU A 53 -4.68 -15.49 6.81
CA LEU A 53 -4.64 -14.74 8.08
C LEU A 53 -3.68 -13.54 8.01
N PHE A 54 -2.52 -13.72 7.37
CA PHE A 54 -1.57 -12.63 7.15
C PHE A 54 -2.18 -11.52 6.28
N ARG A 55 -2.79 -11.88 5.14
CA ARG A 55 -3.50 -10.95 4.25
C ARG A 55 -4.61 -10.21 4.98
N ASP A 56 -5.38 -10.90 5.82
CA ASP A 56 -6.45 -10.31 6.62
C ASP A 56 -5.90 -9.26 7.59
N ALA A 57 -4.78 -9.56 8.24
CA ALA A 57 -4.14 -8.67 9.21
C ALA A 57 -3.56 -7.40 8.59
N ILE A 58 -2.94 -7.50 7.41
CA ILE A 58 -2.31 -6.33 6.75
C ILE A 58 -3.21 -5.65 5.71
N GLY A 59 -4.40 -6.20 5.45
CA GLY A 59 -5.29 -5.75 4.37
C GLY A 59 -5.84 -4.32 4.55
N SER A 60 -5.85 -3.82 5.78
CA SER A 60 -6.25 -2.44 6.14
C SER A 60 -5.06 -1.48 6.26
N SER A 61 -3.83 -1.93 6.00
CA SER A 61 -2.65 -1.09 6.09
C SER A 61 -2.71 0.08 5.09
N TRP A 62 -1.96 1.13 5.37
CA TRP A 62 -1.90 2.30 4.49
C TRP A 62 -1.42 1.94 3.08
N PHE A 63 -0.48 1.01 2.95
CA PHE A 63 0.09 0.61 1.66
C PHE A 63 -0.85 -0.29 0.87
N VAL A 64 -1.56 -1.23 1.52
CA VAL A 64 -2.56 -2.06 0.82
C VAL A 64 -3.73 -1.19 0.38
N SER A 65 -4.20 -0.28 1.23
CA SER A 65 -5.29 0.63 0.89
C SER A 65 -4.92 1.57 -0.26
N SER A 66 -3.68 2.09 -0.26
CA SER A 66 -3.18 2.93 -1.36
C SER A 66 -3.14 2.17 -2.69
N LEU A 67 -2.68 0.93 -2.68
CA LEU A 67 -2.67 0.09 -3.87
C LEU A 67 -4.07 -0.31 -4.31
N ALA A 68 -4.98 -0.61 -3.37
CA ALA A 68 -6.36 -0.95 -3.69
C ALA A 68 -7.06 0.20 -4.44
N VAL A 69 -6.79 1.46 -4.08
CA VAL A 69 -7.27 2.62 -4.83
C VAL A 69 -6.66 2.65 -6.23
N ALA A 70 -5.34 2.47 -6.36
CA ALA A 70 -4.67 2.48 -7.67
C ALA A 70 -5.20 1.36 -8.60
N PHE A 71 -5.47 0.17 -8.06
CA PHE A 71 -6.01 -0.96 -8.83
C PHE A 71 -7.48 -0.79 -9.25
N ARG A 72 -8.24 0.10 -8.62
CA ARG A 72 -9.56 0.50 -9.13
C ARG A 72 -9.47 1.35 -10.39
N LEU A 73 -8.40 2.15 -10.51
CA LEU A 73 -8.17 3.00 -11.67
C LEU A 73 -7.53 2.23 -12.82
N LYS A 74 -6.67 1.26 -12.51
CA LYS A 74 -6.02 0.41 -13.50
C LYS A 74 -6.04 -1.04 -13.05
N LYS A 75 -6.67 -1.90 -13.85
CA LYS A 75 -6.80 -3.34 -13.55
C LYS A 75 -5.45 -4.05 -13.31
N SER A 76 -4.37 -3.55 -13.92
CA SER A 76 -3.01 -4.02 -13.67
C SER A 76 -2.01 -2.86 -13.64
N LEU A 77 -0.95 -3.01 -12.84
CA LEU A 77 0.10 -2.00 -12.63
C LEU A 77 1.49 -2.61 -12.85
N SER A 78 2.42 -1.87 -13.45
CA SER A 78 3.84 -2.25 -13.45
C SER A 78 4.48 -2.07 -12.07
N GLU A 79 5.66 -2.64 -11.85
CA GLU A 79 6.43 -2.43 -10.62
C GLU A 79 6.72 -0.93 -10.39
N ASP A 80 7.05 -0.18 -11.43
CA ASP A 80 7.30 1.26 -11.36
C ASP A 80 6.05 2.04 -10.94
N GLU A 81 4.86 1.67 -11.46
CA GLU A 81 3.59 2.28 -11.08
C GLU A 81 3.27 2.01 -9.59
N ILE A 82 3.58 0.81 -9.10
CA ILE A 82 3.43 0.43 -7.70
C ILE A 82 4.42 1.21 -6.82
N LEU A 83 5.69 1.27 -7.21
CA LEU A 83 6.72 2.06 -6.50
C LEU A 83 6.35 3.54 -6.42
N ASN A 84 5.86 4.11 -7.51
CA ASN A 84 5.38 5.49 -7.54
C ASN A 84 4.19 5.69 -6.58
N THR A 85 3.21 4.80 -6.61
CA THR A 85 2.02 4.85 -5.74
C THR A 85 2.41 4.80 -4.25
N LEU A 86 3.28 3.86 -3.89
CA LEU A 86 3.75 3.70 -2.50
C LEU A 86 4.66 4.87 -2.08
N GLY A 87 5.52 5.35 -2.98
CA GLY A 87 6.39 6.49 -2.73
C GLY A 87 5.61 7.75 -2.39
N LEU A 88 4.60 8.09 -3.20
CA LEU A 88 3.73 9.26 -2.98
C LEU A 88 2.96 9.19 -1.66
N THR A 89 2.54 7.99 -1.25
CA THR A 89 1.69 7.80 -0.06
C THR A 89 2.50 7.62 1.23
N SER A 90 3.77 7.23 1.12
CA SER A 90 4.67 7.05 2.27
C SER A 90 5.01 8.34 3.03
N LYS A 91 4.78 9.52 2.42
CA LYS A 91 5.16 10.85 2.95
C LYS A 91 6.65 11.00 3.25
N LEU A 92 7.50 10.15 2.69
CA LEU A 92 8.94 10.21 2.92
C LEU A 92 9.62 11.18 1.94
N PRO A 93 10.48 12.08 2.41
CA PRO A 93 11.00 13.20 1.62
C PRO A 93 12.09 12.83 0.61
N ASP A 94 12.68 11.63 0.70
CA ASP A 94 13.87 11.25 -0.06
C ASP A 94 13.67 9.94 -0.83
N ARG A 95 13.39 10.05 -2.14
CA ARG A 95 13.04 8.94 -3.02
C ARG A 95 14.13 7.87 -3.11
N GLU A 96 15.41 8.28 -3.13
CA GLU A 96 16.53 7.34 -3.25
C GLU A 96 16.72 6.50 -1.98
N LYS A 97 16.44 7.08 -0.81
CA LYS A 97 16.54 6.36 0.47
C LYS A 97 15.40 5.39 0.72
N VAL A 98 14.28 5.53 0.01
CA VAL A 98 13.07 4.72 0.24
C VAL A 98 12.83 3.67 -0.82
N GLU A 99 13.50 3.74 -1.97
CA GLU A 99 13.29 2.77 -3.06
C GLU A 99 13.53 1.33 -2.61
N LYS A 100 14.66 1.04 -1.94
CA LYS A 100 14.97 -0.32 -1.46
C LYS A 100 13.94 -0.81 -0.42
N PRO A 101 13.59 -0.05 0.63
CA PRO A 101 12.48 -0.40 1.52
C PRO A 101 11.15 -0.67 0.80
N LEU A 102 10.80 0.14 -0.21
CA LEU A 102 9.57 -0.06 -0.99
C LEU A 102 9.63 -1.33 -1.85
N LYS A 103 10.78 -1.66 -2.44
CA LYS A 103 10.98 -2.94 -3.15
C LYS A 103 10.82 -4.14 -2.21
N ASN A 104 11.35 -4.06 -0.99
CA ASN A 104 11.12 -5.11 0.02
C ASN A 104 9.64 -5.24 0.40
N LEU A 105 8.92 -4.11 0.50
CA LEU A 105 7.49 -4.12 0.73
C LEU A 105 6.73 -4.77 -0.44
N ILE A 106 7.09 -4.48 -1.69
CA ILE A 106 6.52 -5.13 -2.88
C ILE A 106 6.78 -6.65 -2.86
N GLN A 107 7.98 -7.08 -2.48
CA GLN A 107 8.29 -8.50 -2.31
C GLN A 107 7.40 -9.15 -1.24
N LEU A 108 7.20 -8.49 -0.09
CA LEU A 108 6.29 -8.98 0.95
C LEU A 108 4.85 -9.10 0.41
N LEU A 109 4.39 -8.12 -0.36
CA LEU A 109 3.05 -8.13 -0.97
C LEU A 109 2.90 -9.23 -2.02
N ASN A 110 3.96 -9.58 -2.75
CA ASN A 110 3.97 -10.68 -3.72
C ASN A 110 3.96 -12.05 -3.02
N ILE A 111 4.83 -12.24 -2.02
CA ILE A 111 4.92 -13.47 -1.22
C ILE A 111 3.57 -13.74 -0.52
N SER A 112 2.97 -12.71 0.08
CA SER A 112 1.66 -12.81 0.73
C SER A 112 0.47 -12.94 -0.23
N LYS A 113 0.72 -12.91 -1.55
CA LYS A 113 -0.30 -12.92 -2.60
C LYS A 113 -1.31 -11.79 -2.46
N ILE A 114 -0.91 -10.60 -2.00
CA ILE A 114 -1.71 -9.37 -2.16
C ILE A 114 -1.53 -8.84 -3.57
N LEU A 115 -0.29 -8.81 -4.04
CA LEU A 115 0.03 -8.59 -5.46
C LEU A 115 0.18 -9.96 -6.12
N ILE A 116 -0.50 -10.13 -7.26
CA ILE A 116 -0.43 -11.33 -8.08
C ILE A 116 0.29 -10.95 -9.38
N PRO A 117 1.50 -11.47 -9.64
CA PRO A 117 2.20 -11.21 -10.89
C PRO A 117 1.49 -11.91 -12.04
N GLY A 118 1.31 -11.20 -13.14
CA GLY A 118 0.88 -11.73 -14.44
C GLY A 118 2.07 -12.05 -15.34
N ASP A 119 1.79 -12.76 -16.43
CA ASP A 119 2.81 -13.20 -17.39
C ASP A 119 3.43 -12.05 -18.19
N ASP A 120 2.78 -10.88 -18.20
CA ASP A 120 3.21 -9.65 -18.88
C ASP A 120 4.13 -8.78 -18.02
N GLY A 121 4.53 -9.25 -16.84
CA GLY A 121 5.35 -8.49 -15.90
C GLY A 121 4.58 -7.39 -15.15
N ARG A 122 3.25 -7.34 -15.29
CA ARG A 122 2.38 -6.46 -14.50
C ARG A 122 1.80 -7.24 -13.32
N TYR A 123 1.32 -6.52 -12.33
CA TYR A 123 0.67 -7.09 -11.16
C TYR A 123 -0.82 -6.80 -11.19
N THR A 124 -1.59 -7.67 -10.55
CA THR A 124 -3.00 -7.47 -10.22
C THR A 124 -3.19 -7.56 -8.70
N LEU A 125 -4.28 -6.98 -8.18
CA LEU A 125 -4.62 -7.13 -6.77
C LEU A 125 -5.38 -8.44 -6.53
N ASN A 126 -5.08 -9.10 -5.41
CA ASN A 126 -5.83 -10.28 -5.00
C ASN A 126 -7.34 -9.98 -4.89
N PRO A 127 -8.21 -10.79 -5.53
CA PRO A 127 -9.66 -10.61 -5.50
C PRO A 127 -10.26 -10.54 -4.09
N ASP A 128 -9.72 -11.29 -3.13
CA ASP A 128 -10.17 -11.29 -1.73
C ASP A 128 -9.94 -9.94 -1.06
N ILE A 129 -8.87 -9.22 -1.46
CA ILE A 129 -8.56 -7.88 -0.96
C ILE A 129 -9.36 -6.83 -1.72
N ALA A 130 -9.44 -6.96 -3.04
CA ALA A 130 -10.18 -6.04 -3.90
C ALA A 130 -11.66 -5.93 -3.47
N SER A 131 -12.31 -7.07 -3.24
CA SER A 131 -13.72 -7.15 -2.84
C SER A 131 -14.01 -6.49 -1.49
N ARG A 132 -13.14 -6.67 -0.49
CA ARG A 132 -13.32 -6.08 0.85
C ARG A 132 -13.25 -4.57 0.85
N GLN A 133 -12.32 -4.03 0.06
CA GLN A 133 -12.14 -2.59 -0.06
C GLN A 133 -13.32 -1.94 -0.80
N SER A 134 -14.06 -2.68 -1.63
CA SER A 134 -15.16 -2.18 -2.49
C SER A 134 -16.38 -1.64 -1.73
N THR A 135 -16.42 -1.76 -0.41
CA THR A 135 -17.55 -1.35 0.43
C THR A 135 -17.60 0.16 0.74
N GLY A 136 -16.57 0.92 0.38
CA GLY A 136 -16.58 2.39 0.44
C GLY A 136 -16.89 2.99 -0.92
N THR A 137 -18.11 3.52 -1.07
CA THR A 137 -18.68 4.29 -2.20
C THR A 137 -18.31 3.75 -3.59
N ASN A 138 -19.28 3.22 -4.33
CA ASN A 138 -19.11 2.91 -5.76
C ASN A 138 -18.64 4.18 -6.50
N MET A 139 -17.33 4.33 -6.61
CA MET A 139 -16.72 5.36 -7.42
C MET A 139 -16.82 4.84 -8.85
N VAL A 140 -17.77 5.40 -9.59
CA VAL A 140 -17.88 5.18 -11.03
C VAL A 140 -16.65 5.86 -11.63
N VAL A 141 -15.62 5.05 -11.90
CA VAL A 141 -14.45 5.47 -12.65
C VAL A 141 -14.79 5.24 -14.12
N ASP A 142 -14.81 6.31 -14.90
CA ASP A 142 -14.96 6.23 -16.34
C ASP A 142 -13.59 5.93 -16.96
N ASP A 143 -13.41 4.69 -17.41
CA ASP A 143 -12.16 4.20 -18.02
C ASP A 143 -11.78 4.97 -19.31
N SER A 144 -12.69 5.75 -19.88
CA SER A 144 -12.42 6.59 -21.06
C SER A 144 -11.73 7.92 -20.73
N LYS A 145 -11.62 8.27 -19.44
CA LYS A 145 -11.14 9.57 -18.98
C LYS A 145 -9.82 9.47 -18.22
N GLN A 146 -8.98 10.49 -18.37
CA GLN A 146 -7.76 10.59 -17.57
C GLN A 146 -8.13 11.05 -16.15
N MET A 147 -7.96 10.16 -15.18
CA MET A 147 -8.30 10.41 -13.78
C MET A 147 -7.04 10.63 -12.92
N ALA A 148 -7.14 11.46 -11.89
CA ALA A 148 -6.10 11.68 -10.89
C ALA A 148 -6.63 11.43 -9.48
N GLN A 149 -5.76 10.92 -8.62
CA GLN A 149 -6.01 10.81 -7.20
C GLN A 149 -5.63 12.13 -6.53
N VAL A 150 -6.56 12.72 -5.78
CA VAL A 150 -6.33 13.94 -5.01
C VAL A 150 -6.66 13.65 -3.57
N ARG A 151 -5.73 14.00 -2.68
CA ARG A 151 -5.95 13.92 -1.24
C ARG A 151 -6.41 15.28 -0.73
N ILE A 152 -7.59 15.35 -0.15
CA ILE A 152 -8.11 16.56 0.50
C ILE A 152 -8.31 16.21 1.98
N GLY A 153 -7.44 16.76 2.83
CA GLY A 153 -7.38 16.40 4.25
C GLY A 153 -7.00 14.93 4.48
N GLY A 154 -7.83 14.22 5.26
CA GLY A 154 -7.66 12.78 5.53
C GLY A 154 -8.08 11.88 4.36
N ASP A 155 -8.95 12.39 3.50
CA ASP A 155 -9.71 11.60 2.52
C ASP A 155 -9.07 11.64 1.13
N THR A 156 -9.35 10.59 0.37
CA THR A 156 -8.89 10.40 -1.00
C THR A 156 -10.05 10.50 -1.97
N TYR A 157 -9.89 11.36 -2.97
CA TYR A 157 -10.85 11.59 -4.04
C TYR A 157 -10.22 11.20 -5.37
N VAL A 158 -11.05 10.78 -6.32
CA VAL A 158 -10.65 10.60 -7.72
C VAL A 158 -11.40 11.64 -8.52
N VAL A 159 -10.65 12.41 -9.29
CA VAL A 159 -11.17 13.51 -10.11
C VAL A 159 -10.65 13.38 -11.53
N GLU A 160 -11.43 13.84 -12.49
CA GLU A 160 -10.99 13.98 -13.87
C GLU A 160 -9.87 15.03 -13.95
N VAL A 161 -8.77 14.69 -14.63
CA VAL A 161 -7.57 15.54 -14.72
C VAL A 161 -7.88 16.88 -15.38
N GLU A 162 -8.72 16.89 -16.41
CA GLU A 162 -9.13 18.13 -17.06
C GLU A 162 -9.94 19.02 -16.12
N ALA A 163 -10.92 18.46 -15.42
CA ALA A 163 -11.71 19.20 -14.44
C ALA A 163 -10.85 19.74 -13.29
N LEU A 164 -9.87 18.96 -12.81
CA LEU A 164 -8.92 19.42 -11.79
C LEU A 164 -8.06 20.56 -12.32
N ARG A 165 -7.57 20.47 -13.56
CA ARG A 165 -6.75 21.51 -14.20
C ARG A 165 -7.54 22.81 -14.33
N ASP A 166 -8.80 22.73 -14.75
CA ASP A 166 -9.66 23.89 -14.91
C ASP A 166 -10.01 24.51 -13.55
N PHE A 167 -10.27 23.68 -12.54
CA PHE A 167 -10.48 24.15 -11.17
C PHE A 167 -9.26 24.89 -10.61
N VAL A 168 -8.05 24.34 -10.78
CA VAL A 168 -6.79 24.96 -10.31
C VAL A 168 -6.51 26.27 -11.06
N LYS A 169 -6.78 26.33 -12.37
CA LYS A 169 -6.66 27.58 -13.15
C LYS A 169 -7.65 28.65 -12.68
N ALA A 170 -8.89 28.25 -12.38
CA ALA A 170 -9.94 29.19 -11.98
C ALA A 170 -9.77 29.70 -10.54
N ASN A 171 -9.19 28.89 -9.64
CA ASN A 171 -9.15 29.17 -8.19
C ASN A 171 -7.72 29.37 -7.65
N GLY A 172 -6.74 29.52 -8.53
CA GLY A 172 -5.31 29.49 -8.22
C GLY A 172 -4.75 30.68 -7.43
N LYS A 173 -5.17 30.85 -6.16
CA LYS A 173 -4.27 31.32 -5.11
C LYS A 173 -4.36 30.45 -3.86
N THR A 174 -3.21 29.81 -3.60
CA THR A 174 -2.77 29.05 -2.42
C THR A 174 -3.54 27.78 -2.10
N VAL A 175 -3.17 26.71 -2.82
CA VAL A 175 -2.95 25.42 -2.17
C VAL A 175 -1.43 25.24 -2.12
N ASP A 176 -0.85 24.97 -0.95
CA ASP A 176 0.55 24.54 -0.81
C ASP A 176 0.67 23.16 -1.48
N THR A 177 0.84 23.16 -2.80
CA THR A 177 0.91 21.94 -3.59
C THR A 177 2.29 21.79 -4.19
N ASN A 178 3.08 20.88 -3.62
CA ASN A 178 4.12 20.18 -4.36
C ASN A 178 3.44 19.28 -5.40
N VAL A 179 3.09 19.84 -6.56
CA VAL A 179 2.63 19.10 -7.73
C VAL A 179 3.85 18.71 -8.55
N ASN A 180 4.21 17.42 -8.54
CA ASN A 180 5.09 16.88 -9.57
C ASN A 180 4.25 16.09 -10.57
N SER A 181 4.21 16.60 -11.80
CA SER A 181 3.60 15.95 -12.96
C SER A 181 4.28 14.63 -13.27
N VAL A 182 3.51 13.56 -13.48
CA VAL A 182 4.01 12.33 -14.09
C VAL A 182 3.72 12.43 -15.58
N GLY A 183 4.78 12.59 -16.39
CA GLY A 183 4.71 12.55 -17.85
C GLY A 183 6.10 12.64 -18.48
N GLY A 184 6.45 11.61 -19.25
CA GLY A 184 7.69 11.42 -19.99
C GLY A 184 8.04 9.95 -20.10
#